data_AF-Q70AI4-F1
#
_entry.id   AF-Q70AI4-F1
#
_cell.length_a   1.000
_cell.length_b   1.000
_cell.length_c   1.000
_cell.angle_alpha   90.00
_cell.angle_beta   90.00
_cell.angle_gamma   90.00
#
_symmetry.space_group_name_H-M   'P 1'
#
loop_
_entity.id
_entity.type
_entity.pdbx_description
1 polymer ?
#
loop_
_entity_poly.entity_id
_entity_poly.type
_entity_poly.pdbx_seq_one_letter_code
_entity_poly.pdbx_strand_id
1 'polypeptide(L)'
;GMTCNKAEGAMYLFPRLHLPQKAIGAAQAAGAAPDAYYALRLLQATGIVVVPGSGFGQAPGTYHFRCTILPQEDKIPAIISRFKEFHEKFMDEFRDVSRDEAPTGTTIESGGD
;
A
#
# COMPACT_ATOMS: atom_id res chain seq x y z
N GLY A 1 -0.50 -7.19 1.32
CA GLY A 1 -1.08 -5.88 0.98
C GLY A 1 -1.70 -5.80 -0.40
N MET A 2 -1.69 -6.88 -1.22
CA MET A 2 -2.19 -6.83 -2.60
C MET A 2 -2.70 -8.19 -3.05
N THR A 3 -3.68 -8.22 -3.95
CA THR A 3 -4.12 -9.42 -4.67
C THR A 3 -4.29 -9.08 -6.15
N CYS A 4 -3.94 -9.97 -7.06
CA CYS A 4 -4.15 -9.77 -8.50
C CYS A 4 -4.75 -11.03 -9.12
N ASN A 5 -5.75 -10.85 -9.97
CA ASN A 5 -6.27 -11.93 -10.79
C ASN A 5 -5.25 -12.31 -11.86
N LYS A 6 -5.31 -13.56 -12.33
CA LYS A 6 -4.50 -13.99 -13.48
C LYS A 6 -4.96 -13.21 -14.71
N ALA A 7 -3.99 -12.78 -15.53
CA ALA A 7 -4.31 -12.27 -16.86
C ALA A 7 -4.67 -13.44 -17.78
N GLU A 8 -5.87 -13.40 -18.36
CA GLU A 8 -6.32 -14.37 -19.36
C GLU A 8 -6.13 -13.85 -20.80
N GLY A 9 -5.76 -12.57 -20.95
CA GLY A 9 -5.52 -11.92 -22.25
C GLY A 9 -5.20 -10.44 -22.10
N ALA A 10 -5.14 -9.74 -23.24
CA ALA A 10 -4.72 -8.34 -23.35
C ALA A 10 -3.30 -8.07 -22.79
N MET A 11 -3.01 -6.84 -22.39
CA MET A 11 -1.66 -6.39 -22.02
C MET A 11 -1.61 -5.72 -20.64
N TYR A 12 -2.61 -5.99 -19.79
CA TYR A 12 -2.80 -5.29 -18.52
C TYR A 12 -3.05 -6.25 -17.37
N LEU A 13 -2.54 -5.88 -16.20
CA LEU A 13 -2.97 -6.41 -14.91
C LEU A 13 -3.74 -5.34 -14.15
N PHE A 14 -4.64 -5.77 -13.27
CA PHE A 14 -5.43 -4.88 -12.42
C PHE A 14 -5.37 -5.31 -10.94
N PRO A 15 -4.21 -5.15 -10.26
CA PRO A 15 -4.09 -5.56 -8.87
C PRO A 15 -4.99 -4.72 -7.95
N ARG A 16 -5.58 -5.39 -6.96
CA ARG A 16 -6.30 -4.79 -5.84
C ARG A 16 -5.33 -4.50 -4.69
N LEU A 17 -5.34 -3.25 -4.23
CA LEU A 17 -4.63 -2.77 -3.05
C LEU A 17 -5.50 -2.99 -1.80
N HIS A 18 -4.92 -3.61 -0.78
CA HIS A 18 -5.52 -3.73 0.55
C HIS A 18 -4.87 -2.69 1.46
N LEU A 19 -5.28 -1.43 1.31
CA LEU A 19 -4.68 -0.29 2.01
C LEU A 19 -5.11 -0.24 3.49
N PRO A 20 -4.18 0.05 4.42
CA PRO A 20 -4.52 0.33 5.82
C PRO A 20 -5.43 1.56 5.94
N GLN A 21 -6.25 1.63 6.98
CA GLN A 21 -7.16 2.76 7.20
C GLN A 21 -6.42 4.09 7.36
N LYS A 22 -5.23 4.07 7.97
CA LYS A 22 -4.36 5.25 8.06
C LYS A 22 -3.92 5.78 6.69
N ALA A 23 -3.59 4.89 5.75
CA ALA A 23 -3.23 5.28 4.39
C ALA A 23 -4.42 5.89 3.64
N ILE A 24 -5.62 5.33 3.85
CA ILE A 24 -6.87 5.86 3.29
C ILE A 24 -7.16 7.26 3.86
N GLY A 25 -7.03 7.43 5.18
CA GLY A 25 -7.19 8.72 5.84
C GLY A 25 -6.16 9.77 5.39
N ALA A 26 -4.89 9.38 5.21
CA ALA A 26 -3.85 10.24 4.69
C ALA A 26 -4.15 10.70 3.24
N ALA A 27 -4.65 9.80 2.40
CA ALA A 27 -5.07 10.15 1.05
C ALA A 27 -6.24 11.14 1.05
N GLN A 28 -7.25 10.92 1.90
CA GLN A 28 -8.38 11.83 2.08
C GLN A 28 -7.93 13.22 2.57
N ALA A 29 -7.03 13.26 3.56
CA ALA A 29 -6.46 14.52 4.06
C ALA A 29 -5.66 15.27 2.99
N ALA A 30 -5.05 14.55 2.04
CA ALA A 30 -4.38 15.12 0.88
C ALA A 30 -5.34 15.47 -0.29
N GLY A 31 -6.65 15.28 -0.12
CA GLY A 31 -7.65 15.54 -1.17
C GLY A 31 -7.57 14.58 -2.36
N ALA A 32 -7.01 13.39 -2.18
CA ALA A 32 -6.78 12.41 -3.23
C ALA A 32 -7.56 11.10 -2.99
N ALA A 33 -7.95 10.42 -4.08
CA ALA A 33 -8.41 9.04 -3.98
C ALA A 33 -7.27 8.13 -3.46
N PRO A 34 -7.54 7.12 -2.61
CA PRO A 34 -6.48 6.31 -2.00
C PRO A 34 -5.56 5.59 -2.99
N ASP A 35 -6.09 5.13 -4.12
CA ASP A 35 -5.28 4.54 -5.20
C ASP A 35 -4.46 5.57 -5.98
N ALA A 36 -5.01 6.76 -6.22
CA ALA A 36 -4.28 7.88 -6.83
C ALA A 36 -3.13 8.34 -5.93
N TYR A 37 -3.38 8.41 -4.61
CA TYR A 37 -2.36 8.71 -3.61
C TYR A 37 -1.23 7.68 -3.63
N TYR A 38 -1.57 6.39 -3.62
CA TYR A 38 -0.59 5.30 -3.74
C TYR A 38 0.20 5.38 -5.05
N ALA A 39 -0.47 5.58 -6.19
CA ALA A 39 0.16 5.67 -7.51
C ALA A 39 1.14 6.85 -7.61
N LEU A 40 0.77 8.01 -7.06
CA LEU A 40 1.65 9.18 -7.03
C LEU A 40 2.89 8.94 -6.16
N ARG A 41 2.71 8.37 -4.96
CA ARG A 41 3.82 8.02 -4.06
C ARG A 41 4.75 6.99 -4.69
N LEU A 42 4.20 5.99 -5.40
CA LEU A 42 4.99 5.00 -6.15
C LEU A 42 5.85 5.68 -7.21
N LEU A 43 5.25 6.55 -8.02
CA LEU A 43 5.93 7.30 -9.05
C LEU A 43 7.08 8.13 -8.47
N GLN A 44 6.81 8.91 -7.42
CA GLN A 44 7.82 9.76 -6.77
C GLN A 44 9.00 8.97 -6.21
N ALA A 45 8.75 7.80 -5.63
CA ALA A 45 9.79 6.99 -5.00
C ALA A 45 10.61 6.15 -5.99
N THR A 46 10.02 5.72 -7.10
CA THR A 46 10.60 4.66 -7.94
C THR A 46 10.73 5.02 -9.42
N GLY A 47 10.03 6.07 -9.87
CA GLY A 47 9.83 6.40 -11.28
C GLY A 47 8.81 5.50 -12.01
N ILE A 48 8.17 4.54 -11.32
CA ILE A 48 7.20 3.63 -11.93
C ILE A 48 5.84 4.33 -12.07
N VAL A 49 5.35 4.41 -13.30
CA VAL A 49 4.02 4.95 -13.61
C VAL A 49 3.00 3.82 -13.67
N VAL A 50 1.90 3.98 -12.93
CA VAL A 50 0.70 3.15 -13.00
C VAL A 50 -0.53 4.04 -13.12
N VAL A 51 -1.65 3.51 -13.61
CA VAL A 51 -2.91 4.27 -13.69
C VAL A 51 -3.79 3.89 -12.50
N PRO A 52 -4.26 4.84 -11.67
CA PRO A 52 -5.10 4.52 -10.52
C PRO A 52 -6.49 4.01 -10.95
N GLY A 53 -7.04 3.07 -10.18
CA GLY A 53 -8.32 2.42 -10.43
C GLY A 53 -9.52 3.36 -10.43
N SER A 54 -9.44 4.45 -9.67
CA SER A 54 -10.46 5.50 -9.57
C SER A 54 -10.82 6.13 -10.92
N GLY A 55 -9.92 6.08 -11.92
CA GLY A 55 -10.22 6.53 -13.29
C GLY A 55 -11.05 5.55 -14.14
N PHE A 56 -11.25 4.30 -13.69
CA PHE A 56 -11.92 3.24 -14.44
C PHE A 56 -13.29 2.85 -13.86
N GLY A 57 -13.61 3.33 -12.66
CA GLY A 57 -14.69 2.79 -11.85
C GLY A 57 -14.26 1.49 -11.13
N GLN A 58 -14.63 1.37 -9.86
CA GLN A 58 -14.32 0.21 -9.02
C GLN A 58 -15.36 0.10 -7.90
N ALA A 59 -15.50 -1.08 -7.30
CA ALA A 59 -16.46 -1.28 -6.22
C ALA A 59 -16.12 -0.37 -5.01
N PRO A 60 -17.12 0.22 -4.32
CA PRO A 60 -16.88 1.03 -3.13
C PRO A 60 -16.05 0.30 -2.08
N GLY A 61 -15.09 1.01 -1.46
CA GLY A 61 -14.17 0.43 -0.47
C GLY A 61 -13.08 -0.46 -1.06
N THR A 62 -12.93 -0.51 -2.38
CA THR A 62 -11.83 -1.21 -3.06
C THR A 62 -10.98 -0.24 -3.84
N TYR A 63 -9.70 -0.56 -3.95
CA TYR A 63 -8.70 0.30 -4.58
C TYR A 63 -7.84 -0.55 -5.49
N HIS A 64 -7.56 -0.05 -6.68
CA HIS A 64 -6.82 -0.79 -7.70
C HIS A 64 -5.84 0.12 -8.41
N PHE A 65 -4.95 -0.48 -9.18
CA PHE A 65 -4.23 0.24 -10.23
C PHE A 65 -4.09 -0.67 -11.45
N ARG A 66 -3.87 -0.07 -12.61
CA ARG A 66 -3.54 -0.78 -13.84
C ARG A 66 -2.04 -0.66 -14.11
N CYS A 67 -1.39 -1.79 -14.38
CA CYS A 67 -0.03 -1.84 -14.91
C CYS A 67 0.01 -2.67 -16.20
N THR A 68 1.08 -2.50 -16.99
CA THR A 68 1.29 -3.22 -18.25
C THR A 68 2.28 -4.36 -18.07
N ILE A 69 2.11 -5.42 -18.86
CA ILE A 69 3.08 -6.53 -18.99
C ILE A 69 4.03 -6.34 -20.20
N LEU A 70 4.14 -5.09 -20.67
CA LEU A 70 4.91 -4.70 -21.85
C LEU A 70 6.40 -4.39 -21.64
N PRO A 71 6.92 -4.16 -20.41
CA PRO A 71 8.36 -4.03 -20.23
C PRO A 71 9.11 -5.26 -20.76
N GLN A 72 10.34 -5.06 -21.22
CA GLN A 72 11.23 -6.15 -21.63
C GLN A 72 11.43 -7.13 -20.46
N GLU A 73 11.39 -8.44 -20.73
CA GLU A 73 11.38 -9.48 -19.68
C GLU A 73 12.58 -9.39 -18.74
N ASP A 74 13.75 -9.04 -19.26
CA ASP A 74 14.99 -8.84 -18.50
C ASP A 74 14.91 -7.68 -17.50
N LYS A 75 14.05 -6.69 -17.75
CA LYS A 75 13.82 -5.53 -16.88
C LYS A 75 12.76 -5.78 -15.81
N ILE A 76 11.89 -6.78 -16.00
CA ILE A 76 10.78 -7.08 -15.09
C ILE A 76 11.28 -7.33 -13.64
N PRO A 77 12.32 -8.16 -13.39
CA PRO A 77 12.81 -8.40 -12.03
C PRO A 77 13.22 -7.13 -11.28
N ALA A 78 13.90 -6.19 -11.97
CA ALA A 78 14.34 -4.93 -11.39
C ALA A 78 13.18 -3.95 -11.11
N ILE A 79 12.13 -3.97 -11.95
CA ILE A 79 10.90 -3.19 -11.71
C ILE A 79 10.14 -3.77 -10.52
N ILE A 80 9.96 -5.09 -10.47
CA ILE A 80 9.27 -5.77 -9.36
C ILE A 80 9.99 -5.53 -8.03
N SER A 81 11.33 -5.57 -8.02
CA SER A 81 12.11 -5.34 -6.80
C SER A 81 11.90 -3.94 -6.23
N ARG A 82 12.03 -2.90 -7.07
CA ARG A 82 11.75 -1.50 -6.67
C ARG A 82 10.30 -1.29 -6.22
N PHE A 83 9.36 -1.91 -6.93
CA PHE A 83 7.94 -1.86 -6.56
C PHE A 83 7.70 -2.50 -5.20
N LYS A 84 8.28 -3.69 -4.95
CA LYS A 84 8.16 -4.43 -3.70
C LYS A 84 8.71 -3.61 -2.53
N GLU A 85 9.92 -3.07 -2.66
CA GLU A 85 10.54 -2.24 -1.62
C GLU A 85 9.69 -1.01 -1.29
N PHE A 86 9.15 -0.34 -2.32
CA PHE A 86 8.22 0.77 -2.11
C PHE A 86 6.95 0.30 -1.39
N HIS A 87 6.33 -0.79 -1.86
CA HIS A 87 5.07 -1.30 -1.29
C HIS A 87 5.24 -1.65 0.19
N GLU A 88 6.30 -2.35 0.55
CA GLU A 88 6.59 -2.71 1.95
C GLU A 88 6.77 -1.48 2.83
N LYS A 89 7.61 -0.52 2.41
CA LYS A 89 7.82 0.75 3.14
C LYS A 89 6.54 1.57 3.29
N PHE A 90 5.76 1.68 2.22
CA PHE A 90 4.46 2.37 2.25
C PHE A 90 3.50 1.71 3.23
N MET A 91 3.41 0.38 3.22
CA MET A 91 2.53 -0.35 4.14
C MET A 91 2.99 -0.24 5.59
N ASP A 92 4.30 -0.18 5.84
CA ASP A 92 4.88 -0.02 7.18
C ASP A 92 4.65 1.39 7.75
N GLU A 93 4.73 2.43 6.94
CA GLU A 93 4.41 3.82 7.31
C GLU A 93 2.99 3.96 7.89
N PHE A 94 2.05 3.17 7.39
CA PHE A 94 0.64 3.21 7.77
C PHE A 94 0.17 2.01 8.59
N ARG A 95 1.10 1.16 9.05
CA ARG A 95 0.75 -0.01 9.86
C ARG A 95 0.16 0.42 11.21
N ASP A 96 -0.83 -0.31 11.68
CA ASP A 96 -1.30 -0.16 13.06
C ASP A 96 -0.32 -0.87 13.99
N VAL A 97 0.34 -0.10 14.86
CA VAL A 97 1.01 -0.65 16.03
C VAL A 97 -0.10 -0.93 17.03
N SER A 98 -0.51 -2.20 17.16
CA SER A 98 -1.38 -2.63 18.24
C SER A 98 -0.71 -2.25 19.56
N ARG A 99 -1.38 -1.43 20.37
CA ARG A 99 -1.01 -1.16 21.77
C ARG A 99 -1.27 -2.42 22.60
N ASP A 100 -0.48 -3.46 22.39
CA ASP A 100 -0.41 -4.61 23.29
C ASP A 100 1.02 -4.73 23.79
N GLU A 101 1.41 -3.78 24.63
CA GLU A 101 2.42 -3.91 25.69
C GLU A 101 2.48 -2.55 26.42
N ALA A 102 1.50 -2.31 27.28
CA ALA A 102 1.70 -1.36 28.37
C ALA A 102 2.54 -2.08 29.43
N PRO A 103 3.69 -1.55 29.87
CA PRO A 103 4.47 -2.17 30.93
C PRO A 103 3.60 -2.15 32.20
N THR A 104 3.25 -3.34 32.69
CA THR A 104 2.46 -3.51 33.90
C THR A 104 3.20 -2.83 35.05
N GLY A 105 2.50 -1.90 35.71
CA GLY A 105 3.05 -1.04 36.73
C GLY A 105 3.78 -1.81 37.83
N THR A 106 4.94 -1.29 38.23
CA THR A 106 5.62 -1.67 39.46
C THR A 106 4.75 -1.26 40.64
N THR A 107 4.17 -2.24 41.33
CA THR A 107 3.58 -2.08 42.66
C THR A 107 4.66 -1.56 43.60
N ILE A 108 4.46 -0.36 44.12
CA ILE A 108 5.15 0.14 45.31
C ILE A 108 4.60 -0.60 46.52
N GLU A 109 5.35 -1.56 47.05
CA GLU A 109 5.09 -2.11 48.37
C GLU A 109 5.53 -1.09 49.43
N SER A 110 4.54 -0.47 50.06
CA SER A 110 4.70 0.22 51.34
C SER A 110 4.88 -0.83 52.45
N GLY A 111 6.13 -1.11 52.82
CA GLY A 111 6.46 -1.78 54.08
C GLY A 111 6.70 -0.72 55.16
N GLY A 112 5.92 -0.77 56.24
CA GLY A 112 6.18 -0.04 57.47
C GLY A 112 7.01 -0.86 58.46
N ASP A 113 7.89 -0.20 59.20
CA ASP A 113 7.87 -0.04 60.67
C ASP A 113 8.79 1.14 61.02
#